data_AF-A0A8B9N7C8-F1
#
_entry.id   AF-A0A8B9N7C8-F1
#
_cell.length_a   1.000
_cell.length_b   1.000
_cell.length_c   1.000
_cell.angle_alpha   90.00
_cell.angle_beta   90.00
_cell.angle_gamma   90.00
#
_symmetry.space_group_name_H-M   'P 1'
#
loop_
_entity.id
_entity.type
_entity.pdbx_description
1 polymer ?
#
loop_
_entity_poly.entity_id
_entity_poly.type
_entity_poly.pdbx_seq_one_letter_code
_entity_poly.pdbx_strand_id
1 'polypeptide(L)'
;MKLTCVDAVLQDLKGIEILPLAHVSKDKKWITLINPQVVNLDTYKEKLEQAIKSYERRLNLVIWRALSQEERDKFKEDGPVQYMQHREALLEALANLGWPISYEDVILLEDEILAALTYIQQVSDLQEAVKKETEKISLSPLQRQQRYI
;
A
#
# COMPACT_ATOMS: atom_id res chain seq x y z
N MET A 1 22.69 1.28 -5.79
CA MET A 1 21.35 1.86 -6.02
C MET A 1 20.34 0.72 -5.99
N LYS A 2 19.77 0.40 -4.83
CA LYS A 2 18.60 -0.49 -4.74
C LYS A 2 17.38 0.42 -4.92
N LEU A 3 16.70 0.33 -6.06
CA LEU A 3 15.37 0.93 -6.21
C LEU A 3 14.42 0.09 -5.35
N THR A 4 13.87 0.69 -4.31
CA THR A 4 12.82 0.06 -3.50
C THR A 4 11.48 0.10 -4.26
N CYS A 5 10.54 -0.77 -3.92
CA CYS A 5 9.16 -0.69 -4.40
C CYS A 5 8.58 0.73 -4.25
N VAL A 6 8.87 1.36 -3.11
CA VAL A 6 8.46 2.73 -2.79
C VAL A 6 9.08 3.73 -3.76
N ASP A 7 10.37 3.61 -4.07
CA ASP A 7 11.05 4.49 -5.03
C ASP A 7 10.56 4.31 -6.47
N ALA A 8 10.19 3.10 -6.88
CA ALA A 8 9.64 2.83 -8.20
C ALA A 8 8.23 3.42 -8.35
N VAL A 9 7.37 3.26 -7.33
CA VAL A 9 6.03 3.87 -7.29
C VAL A 9 6.13 5.40 -7.14
N LEU A 10 7.07 5.91 -6.33
CA LEU A 10 7.35 7.35 -6.24
C LEU A 10 7.94 7.89 -7.56
N GLN A 11 8.79 7.15 -8.27
CA GLN A 11 9.37 7.57 -9.55
C GLN A 11 8.31 7.66 -10.65
N ASP A 12 7.33 6.75 -10.67
CA ASP A 12 6.15 6.89 -11.54
C ASP A 12 5.22 8.05 -11.12
N LEU A 13 5.33 8.51 -9.86
CA LEU A 13 4.66 9.72 -9.36
C LEU A 13 5.54 10.99 -9.45
N LYS A 14 6.83 10.90 -9.83
CA LYS A 14 7.74 12.05 -9.94
C LYS A 14 7.39 13.02 -11.08
N GLY A 15 6.38 12.68 -11.90
CA GLY A 15 5.76 13.61 -12.86
C GLY A 15 4.73 14.56 -12.24
N ILE A 16 4.40 14.42 -10.95
CA ILE A 16 3.41 15.25 -10.26
C ILE A 16 4.17 16.34 -9.49
N GLU A 17 4.52 17.44 -10.15
CA GLU A 17 4.86 18.69 -9.47
C GLU A 17 3.68 19.11 -8.60
N ILE A 18 3.87 19.07 -7.27
CA ILE A 18 2.82 19.38 -6.31
C ILE A 18 2.80 20.90 -6.09
N LEU A 19 2.02 21.61 -6.92
CA LEU A 19 1.75 23.04 -6.73
C LEU A 19 0.34 23.19 -6.12
N PRO A 20 0.21 23.33 -4.78
CA PRO A 20 -1.09 23.57 -4.18
C PRO A 20 -1.65 24.92 -4.65
N LEU A 21 -2.89 24.90 -5.18
CA LEU A 21 -3.59 26.12 -5.56
C LEU A 21 -4.38 26.63 -4.35
N ALA A 22 -3.94 27.73 -3.76
CA ALA A 22 -4.69 28.40 -2.70
C ALA A 22 -5.64 29.43 -3.32
N HIS A 23 -6.96 29.21 -3.19
CA HIS A 23 -7.92 30.26 -3.50
C HIS A 23 -8.22 31.06 -2.24
N VAL A 24 -7.89 32.36 -2.26
CA VAL A 24 -8.24 33.31 -1.21
C VAL A 24 -9.50 34.05 -1.63
N SER A 25 -10.62 33.76 -0.98
CA SER A 25 -11.86 34.51 -1.19
C SER A 25 -11.70 35.93 -0.65
N LYS A 26 -12.00 36.95 -1.47
CA LYS A 26 -11.86 38.36 -1.06
C LYS A 26 -12.82 38.77 0.07
N ASP A 27 -13.93 38.06 0.23
CA ASP A 27 -15.02 38.49 1.13
C ASP A 27 -15.10 37.72 2.45
N LYS A 28 -14.37 36.60 2.57
CA LYS A 28 -14.37 35.77 3.76
C LYS A 28 -12.95 35.24 3.95
N LYS A 29 -12.35 35.47 5.12
CA LYS A 29 -10.98 35.10 5.51
C LYS A 29 -10.75 33.58 5.64
N TRP A 30 -11.11 32.78 4.64
CA TRP A 30 -10.81 31.35 4.56
C TRP A 30 -10.02 31.10 3.28
N ILE A 31 -8.90 30.40 3.45
CA ILE A 31 -8.06 29.93 2.36
C ILE A 31 -8.57 28.55 2.01
N THR A 32 -9.09 28.36 0.81
CA THR A 32 -9.42 27.03 0.31
C THR A 32 -8.15 26.46 -0.31
N LEU A 33 -7.56 25.45 0.33
CA LEU A 33 -6.47 24.68 -0.24
C LEU A 33 -7.06 23.73 -1.29
N ILE A 34 -6.94 24.10 -2.56
CA ILE A 34 -7.34 23.24 -3.67
C ILE A 34 -6.08 22.47 -4.06
N ASN A 35 -6.04 21.19 -3.71
CA ASN A 35 -5.09 20.26 -4.32
C ASN A 35 -5.64 19.92 -5.72
N PRO A 36 -5.09 20.47 -6.82
CA PRO A 36 -5.69 20.37 -8.15
C PRO A 36 -5.71 18.94 -8.70
N GLN A 37 -4.85 18.06 -8.18
CA GLN A 37 -4.93 16.64 -8.39
C GLN A 37 -5.45 16.07 -7.07
N VAL A 38 -6.77 15.86 -6.96
CA VAL A 38 -7.31 14.86 -6.03
C VAL A 38 -6.50 13.62 -6.31
N VAL A 39 -5.50 13.31 -5.47
CA VAL A 39 -4.68 12.10 -5.62
C VAL A 39 -5.70 11.00 -5.82
N ASN A 40 -5.72 10.40 -7.01
CA ASN A 40 -6.73 9.39 -7.33
C ASN A 40 -6.38 8.17 -6.48
N LEU A 41 -6.93 8.16 -5.27
CA LEU A 41 -6.65 7.18 -4.24
C LEU A 41 -7.04 5.78 -4.71
N ASP A 42 -8.03 5.68 -5.59
CA ASP A 42 -8.43 4.42 -6.23
C ASP A 42 -7.34 3.92 -7.19
N THR A 43 -6.87 4.77 -8.11
CA THR A 43 -5.77 4.39 -9.03
C THR A 43 -4.45 4.12 -8.30
N TYR A 44 -4.15 4.88 -7.24
CA TYR A 44 -2.98 4.63 -6.40
C TYR A 44 -3.08 3.28 -5.69
N LYS A 45 -4.24 2.97 -5.10
CA LYS A 45 -4.52 1.68 -4.46
C LYS A 45 -4.40 0.53 -5.44
N GLU A 46 -5.00 0.63 -6.63
CA GLU A 46 -4.91 -0.42 -7.67
C GLU A 46 -3.47 -0.70 -8.09
N LYS A 47 -2.67 0.34 -8.33
CA LYS A 47 -1.25 0.17 -8.68
C LYS A 47 -0.45 -0.46 -7.55
N LEU A 48 -0.75 -0.07 -6.31
CA LEU A 48 -0.09 -0.61 -5.13
C LEU A 48 -0.44 -2.10 -4.91
N GLU A 49 -1.71 -2.47 -5.11
CA GLU A 49 -2.16 -3.87 -5.09
C GLU A 49 -1.48 -4.71 -6.18
N GLN A 50 -1.32 -4.18 -7.39
CA GLN A 50 -0.61 -4.87 -8.47
C GLN A 50 0.88 -5.05 -8.15
N ALA A 51 1.52 -4.04 -7.56
CA ALA A 51 2.90 -4.11 -7.12
C ALA A 51 3.07 -5.20 -6.06
N ILE A 52 2.21 -5.22 -5.02
CA ILE A 52 2.23 -6.25 -3.97
C ILE A 52 2.13 -7.65 -4.57
N LYS A 53 1.16 -7.90 -5.46
CA LYS A 53 1.01 -9.21 -6.12
C LYS A 53 2.25 -9.63 -6.90
N SER A 54 2.93 -8.68 -7.53
CA SER A 54 4.19 -8.95 -8.26
C SER A 54 5.32 -9.34 -7.30
N TYR A 55 5.48 -8.62 -6.19
CA TYR A 55 6.48 -8.91 -5.17
C TYR A 55 6.22 -10.24 -4.46
N GLU A 56 4.98 -10.51 -4.06
CA GLU A 56 4.57 -11.80 -3.46
C GLU A 56 4.87 -12.95 -4.41
N ARG A 57 4.48 -12.84 -5.69
CA ARG A 57 4.76 -13.89 -6.68
C ARG A 57 6.25 -14.14 -6.83
N ARG A 58 7.06 -13.08 -6.86
CA ARG A 58 8.51 -13.19 -6.98
C ARG A 58 9.13 -13.84 -5.74
N LEU A 59 8.70 -13.43 -4.55
CA LEU A 59 9.14 -13.99 -3.28
C LEU A 59 8.82 -15.48 -3.19
N ASN A 60 7.56 -15.85 -3.45
CA ASN A 60 7.11 -17.25 -3.45
C ASN A 60 7.94 -18.10 -4.43
N LEU A 61 8.20 -17.60 -5.63
CA LEU A 61 9.00 -18.32 -6.62
C LEU A 61 10.47 -18.49 -6.23
N VAL A 62 11.09 -17.46 -5.66
CA VAL A 62 12.49 -17.50 -5.22
C VAL A 62 12.65 -18.52 -4.09
N ILE A 63 11.77 -18.45 -3.09
CA ILE A 63 11.77 -19.38 -1.95
C ILE A 63 11.47 -20.80 -2.42
N TRP A 64 10.43 -20.98 -3.25
CA TRP A 64 10.07 -22.29 -3.78
C TRP A 64 11.25 -22.94 -4.49
N ARG A 65 11.95 -22.22 -5.37
CA ARG A 65 13.15 -22.72 -6.07
C ARG A 65 14.32 -23.03 -5.14
N ALA A 66 14.44 -22.32 -4.02
CA ALA A 66 15.50 -22.51 -3.04
C ALA A 66 15.27 -23.73 -2.13
N LEU A 67 14.00 -24.15 -1.94
CA LEU A 67 13.66 -25.34 -1.15
C LEU A 67 14.03 -26.64 -1.89
N SER A 68 14.43 -27.65 -1.12
CA SER A 68 14.60 -29.02 -1.61
C SER A 68 13.24 -29.68 -1.88
N GLN A 69 13.23 -30.77 -2.65
CA GLN A 69 11.99 -31.52 -2.92
C GLN A 69 11.35 -32.03 -1.61
N GLU A 70 12.17 -32.50 -0.67
CA GLU A 70 11.74 -32.99 0.64
C GLU A 70 10.99 -31.93 1.46
N GLU A 71 11.48 -30.69 1.46
CA GLU A 71 10.80 -29.58 2.15
C GLU A 71 9.52 -29.17 1.42
N ARG A 72 9.52 -29.16 0.08
CA ARG A 72 8.31 -28.85 -0.72
C ARG A 72 7.18 -29.87 -0.50
N ASP A 73 7.52 -31.15 -0.40
CA ASP A 73 6.55 -32.23 -0.21
C ASP A 73 5.76 -32.08 1.12
N LYS A 74 6.32 -31.39 2.12
CA LYS A 74 5.63 -31.10 3.40
C LYS A 74 4.41 -30.20 3.22
N PHE A 75 4.43 -29.30 2.24
CA PHE A 75 3.34 -28.36 2.00
C PHE A 75 2.19 -28.98 1.19
N LYS A 76 2.42 -30.14 0.54
CA LYS A 76 1.43 -30.83 -0.31
C LYS A 76 0.79 -29.94 -1.38
N GLU A 77 1.51 -28.91 -1.82
CA GLU A 77 1.11 -28.02 -2.89
C GLU A 77 1.87 -28.36 -4.17
N ASP A 78 1.18 -28.32 -5.31
CA ASP A 78 1.77 -28.58 -6.65
C ASP A 78 2.53 -27.34 -7.20
N GLY A 79 2.69 -26.29 -6.38
CA GLY A 79 3.24 -25.02 -6.82
C GLY A 79 3.79 -24.15 -5.70
N PRO A 80 4.24 -22.92 -6.05
CA PRO A 80 4.85 -22.01 -5.10
C PRO A 80 3.88 -21.63 -3.98
N VAL A 81 4.18 -22.09 -2.77
CA VAL A 81 3.44 -21.79 -1.55
C VAL A 81 3.46 -20.28 -1.27
N GLN A 82 2.35 -19.77 -0.72
CA GLN A 82 2.25 -18.36 -0.34
C GLN A 82 3.13 -18.06 0.88
N TYR A 83 4.17 -17.24 0.68
CA TYR A 83 5.12 -16.90 1.73
C TYR A 83 4.45 -16.31 2.97
N MET A 84 3.57 -15.34 2.78
CA MET A 84 2.92 -14.64 3.89
C MET A 84 2.03 -15.55 4.75
N GLN A 85 1.51 -16.64 4.19
CA GLN A 85 0.68 -17.61 4.93
C GLN A 85 1.51 -18.65 5.68
N HIS A 86 2.66 -19.03 5.12
CA HIS A 86 3.52 -20.10 5.64
C HIS A 86 4.89 -19.59 6.10
N ARG A 87 4.96 -18.31 6.48
CA ARG A 87 6.21 -17.59 6.76
C ARG A 87 7.15 -18.36 7.68
N GLU A 88 6.68 -18.75 8.86
CA GLU A 88 7.51 -19.41 9.87
C GLU A 88 8.05 -20.74 9.37
N ALA A 89 7.20 -21.58 8.78
CA ALA A 89 7.58 -22.88 8.23
C ALA A 89 8.59 -22.75 7.08
N LEU A 90 8.44 -21.74 6.22
CA LEU A 90 9.36 -21.48 5.11
C LEU A 90 10.71 -20.95 5.60
N LEU A 91 10.72 -20.06 6.60
CA LEU A 91 11.96 -19.56 7.20
C LEU A 91 12.71 -20.67 7.94
N GLU A 92 12.00 -21.55 8.64
CA GLU A 92 12.59 -22.72 9.30
C GLU A 92 13.18 -23.69 8.26
N ALA A 93 12.46 -23.99 7.18
CA ALA A 93 12.97 -24.83 6.10
C ALA A 93 14.22 -24.24 5.43
N LEU A 94 14.25 -22.93 5.18
CA LEU A 94 15.43 -22.24 4.65
C LEU A 94 16.61 -22.28 5.64
N ALA A 95 16.36 -22.15 6.94
CA ALA A 95 17.39 -22.26 7.97
C ALA A 95 17.98 -23.68 8.04
N ASN A 96 17.14 -24.72 7.95
CA ASN A 96 17.58 -26.12 7.94
C ASN A 96 18.45 -26.44 6.71
N LEU A 97 18.18 -25.78 5.58
CA LEU A 97 18.97 -25.88 4.36
C LEU A 97 20.23 -24.98 4.37
N GLY A 98 20.49 -24.26 5.46
CA GLY A 98 21.67 -23.40 5.60
C GLY A 98 21.60 -22.10 4.81
N TRP A 99 20.41 -21.55 4.58
CA TRP A 99 20.17 -20.31 3.83
C TRP A 99 20.72 -20.34 2.40
N PRO A 100 20.12 -21.14 1.49
CA PRO A 100 20.50 -21.19 0.08
C PRO A 100 20.30 -19.85 -0.67
N ILE A 101 19.59 -18.91 -0.05
CA ILE A 101 19.33 -17.55 -0.52
C ILE A 101 19.65 -16.56 0.61
N SER A 102 19.96 -15.31 0.28
CA SER A 102 20.25 -14.26 1.28
C SER A 102 19.01 -14.02 2.15
N TYR A 103 19.19 -14.17 3.46
CA TYR A 103 18.19 -13.84 4.46
C TYR A 103 17.78 -12.37 4.37
N GLU A 104 18.75 -11.48 4.18
CA GLU A 104 18.54 -10.04 4.09
C GLU A 104 17.63 -9.66 2.91
N ASP A 105 17.81 -10.30 1.75
CA ASP A 105 16.97 -10.03 0.58
C ASP A 105 15.54 -10.58 0.74
N VAL A 106 15.35 -11.67 1.49
CA VAL A 106 14.01 -12.20 1.83
C VAL A 106 13.27 -11.25 2.78
N ILE A 107 13.94 -10.83 3.86
CA ILE A 107 13.37 -9.88 4.84
C ILE A 107 13.09 -8.53 4.20
N LEU A 108 13.97 -8.03 3.34
CA LEU A 108 13.74 -6.77 2.62
C LEU A 108 12.45 -6.82 1.79
N LEU A 109 12.21 -7.93 1.07
CA LEU A 109 10.99 -8.09 0.28
C LEU A 109 9.75 -8.23 1.15
N GLU A 110 9.85 -8.92 2.29
CA GLU A 110 8.78 -9.01 3.28
C GLU A 110 8.41 -7.63 3.82
N ASP A 111 9.40 -6.85 4.27
CA ASP A 111 9.21 -5.50 4.81
C ASP A 111 8.57 -4.57 3.77
N GLU A 112 9.01 -4.64 2.50
CA GLU A 112 8.41 -3.85 1.42
C GLU A 112 6.94 -4.21 1.18
N ILE A 113 6.57 -5.49 1.25
CA ILE A 113 5.16 -5.92 1.13
C ILE A 113 4.34 -5.43 2.32
N LEU A 114 4.85 -5.55 3.55
CA LEU A 114 4.15 -5.07 4.75
C LEU A 114 3.96 -3.55 4.75
N ALA A 115 4.96 -2.79 4.30
CA ALA A 115 4.86 -1.36 4.13
C ALA A 115 3.78 -0.99 3.09
N ALA A 116 3.76 -1.68 1.95
CA ALA A 116 2.76 -1.46 0.92
C ALA A 116 1.33 -1.78 1.41
N LEU A 117 1.13 -2.86 2.18
CA LEU A 117 -0.16 -3.17 2.80
C LEU A 117 -0.60 -2.07 3.79
N THR A 118 0.33 -1.53 4.56
CA THR A 118 0.07 -0.41 5.48
C THR A 118 -0.41 0.84 4.71
N TYR A 119 0.21 1.14 3.57
CA TYR A 119 -0.23 2.25 2.72
C TYR A 119 -1.62 2.03 2.13
N ILE A 120 -1.98 0.81 1.74
CA ILE A 120 -3.36 0.49 1.31
C ILE A 120 -4.37 0.77 2.42
N GLN A 121 -4.03 0.39 3.66
CA GLN A 121 -4.90 0.66 4.80
C GLN A 121 -5.05 2.17 5.03
N GLN A 122 -3.95 2.92 5.04
CA GLN A 122 -3.98 4.38 5.20
C GLN A 122 -4.82 5.07 4.12
N VAL A 123 -4.72 4.63 2.86
CA VAL A 123 -5.56 5.14 1.77
C VAL A 123 -7.04 4.88 2.04
N SER A 124 -7.38 3.69 2.51
CA SER A 124 -8.76 3.31 2.85
C SER A 124 -9.29 4.16 4.01
N ASP A 125 -8.48 4.38 5.05
CA ASP A 125 -8.83 5.22 6.21
C ASP A 125 -9.05 6.69 5.79
N LEU A 126 -8.19 7.21 4.89
CA LEU A 126 -8.34 8.56 4.32
C LEU A 126 -9.64 8.68 3.51
N GLN A 127 -9.96 7.68 2.69
CA GLN A 127 -11.22 7.66 1.93
C GLN A 127 -12.44 7.66 2.86
N GLU A 128 -12.40 6.91 3.97
CA GLU A 128 -13.47 6.88 4.95
C GLU A 128 -13.61 8.23 5.70
N ALA A 129 -12.48 8.83 6.10
CA ALA A 129 -12.48 10.14 6.76
C ALA A 129 -13.08 11.23 5.86
N VAL A 130 -12.75 11.23 4.56
CA VAL A 130 -13.32 12.18 3.57
C VAL A 130 -14.83 11.98 3.42
N LYS A 131 -15.32 10.75 3.38
CA LYS A 131 -16.77 10.46 3.32
C LYS A 131 -17.48 11.02 4.56
N LYS A 132 -16.98 10.71 5.76
CA LYS A 132 -17.53 11.20 7.03
C LYS A 132 -17.56 12.73 7.10
N GLU A 133 -16.52 13.40 6.61
CA GLU A 133 -16.48 14.87 6.62
C GLU A 133 -17.46 15.48 5.60
N THR A 134 -17.60 14.85 4.42
CA THR A 134 -18.57 15.27 3.40
C THR A 134 -20.00 15.10 3.90
N GLU A 135 -20.31 14.01 4.61
CA GLU A 135 -21.60 13.76 5.26
C GLU A 135 -21.92 14.77 6.36
N LYS A 136 -20.95 15.11 7.22
CA LYS A 136 -21.12 16.17 8.24
C LYS A 136 -21.41 17.53 7.61
N ILE A 137 -20.71 17.88 6.54
CA ILE A 137 -20.90 19.15 5.82
C ILE A 137 -22.27 19.18 5.15
N SER A 138 -22.74 18.07 4.58
CA SER A 138 -24.06 17.97 3.91
C SER A 138 -25.25 17.88 4.89
N LEU A 139 -25.03 17.48 6.14
CA LEU A 139 -26.04 17.56 7.22
C LEU A 139 -26.12 18.94 7.89
N SER A 140 -25.08 19.77 7.77
CA SER A 140 -25.01 21.11 8.36
C SER A 140 -25.82 22.25 7.68
N PRO A 141 -26.33 22.18 6.42
CA PRO A 141 -27.09 23.28 5.82
C PRO A 141 -28.49 23.46 6.43
N LEU A 142 -29.08 22.40 6.99
CA LEU A 142 -30.48 22.43 7.47
C LEU A 142 -30.65 22.94 8.91
N GLN A 143 -29.57 23.13 9.67
CA GLN A 143 -29.64 23.63 11.07
C GLN A 143 -29.37 25.13 11.22
N ARG A 144 -28.99 25.85 10.14
CA ARG A 144 -28.79 27.32 10.22
C ARG A 144 -30.07 28.15 10.07
N GLN A 145 -31.20 27.55 9.67
CA GLN A 145 -32.42 28.32 9.36
C GLN A 145 -33.45 28.43 10.51
N GLN A 146 -33.19 27.91 11.71
CA GLN A 146 -34.08 28.07 12.88
C GLN A 146 -33.58 29.12 13.90
N ARG A 147 -32.94 30.20 13.44
CA ARG A 147 -32.55 31.32 14.32
C ARG A 147 -33.16 32.67 13.95
N TYR A 148 -34.20 32.65 13.12
CA TYR A 148 -35.00 33.83 12.76
C TYR A 148 -36.46 33.43 12.54
N ILE A 149 -37.17 33.03 13.60
CA ILE A 149 -38.62 33.22 13.76
C ILE A 149 -38.87 33.56 15.22
#